data_AF-A0A061S3Y1-F1
#
_entry.id   AF-A0A061S3Y1-F1
#
_cell.length_a   1.000
_cell.length_b   1.000
_cell.length_c   1.000
_cell.angle_alpha   90.00
_cell.angle_beta   90.00
_cell.angle_gamma   90.00
#
_symmetry.space_group_name_H-M   'P 1'
#
loop_
_entity.id
_entity.type
_entity.pdbx_description
1 polymer ?
#
loop_
_entity_poly.entity_id
_entity_poly.type
_entity_poly.pdbx_seq_one_letter_code
_entity_poly.pdbx_strand_id
1 'polypeptide(L)'
;MCYWGLAYAWGPFLNAARKPKKDLLYARKNAMQAKYLVSNRTGVSVKEFGLVDSMSKRYPEEPTSDIPYETYQEYERTLEDLLDRLDGQDMDVAVLLAEAKINLQCDERGYHFFGPNGNWTELSKQAAVLLHSVLDNSQYGLPHPMAAHLLIHLTEGGNPTSERSGGGAAEGLTAAKLLMESLGLSQATHLQHMPAHTLMRTGRYYQAVKASEAATSSDLEYLNAGSEPYGPGHNLVKPAGSSKSRGSSTLLCAPKTGRLDNRFLGAPKSGQVMDFRQVPHGRPRGVTANPKCGRPSLTPGRGCPAVCYRTLPRLPNPPNATKPSLTAS
;
A
#
# COMPACT_ATOMS: atom_id res chain seq x y z
N MET A 1 19.70 -15.78 -8.65
CA MET A 1 18.48 -14.99 -8.89
C MET A 1 17.17 -15.67 -8.48
N CYS A 2 16.87 -16.93 -8.83
CA CYS A 2 15.61 -17.56 -8.38
C CYS A 2 15.41 -17.53 -6.86
N TYR A 3 16.43 -17.91 -6.09
CA TYR A 3 16.41 -17.80 -4.62
C TYR A 3 16.29 -16.35 -4.11
N TRP A 4 16.85 -15.39 -4.84
CA TRP A 4 16.68 -13.96 -4.53
C TRP A 4 15.21 -13.54 -4.71
N GLY A 5 14.55 -14.01 -5.79
CA GLY A 5 13.13 -13.74 -6.03
C GLY A 5 12.22 -14.36 -4.96
N LEU A 6 12.51 -15.59 -4.53
CA LEU A 6 11.84 -16.21 -3.38
C LEU A 6 12.04 -15.38 -2.11
N ALA A 7 13.26 -14.95 -1.84
CA ALA A 7 13.55 -14.11 -0.68
C ALA A 7 12.76 -12.79 -0.73
N TYR A 8 12.68 -12.13 -1.88
CA TYR A 8 11.92 -10.90 -2.06
C TYR A 8 10.41 -11.12 -1.85
N ALA A 9 9.83 -12.15 -2.45
CA ALA A 9 8.38 -12.41 -2.41
C ALA A 9 7.85 -12.72 -0.99
N TRP A 10 8.66 -13.34 -0.14
CA TRP A 10 8.30 -13.63 1.25
C TRP A 10 8.56 -12.47 2.22
N GLY A 11 9.38 -11.50 1.81
CA GLY A 11 9.66 -10.29 2.58
C GLY A 11 8.49 -9.33 2.64
N PRO A 12 8.53 -8.35 3.55
CA PRO A 12 7.55 -7.28 3.53
C PRO A 12 7.81 -6.30 2.42
N PHE A 13 6.72 -5.70 1.98
CA PHE A 13 6.64 -4.66 0.98
C PHE A 13 5.54 -3.68 1.40
N LEU A 14 5.38 -2.59 0.65
CA LEU A 14 4.51 -1.47 0.99
C LEU A 14 3.10 -1.86 1.47
N ASN A 15 2.49 -2.87 0.86
CA ASN A 15 1.13 -3.26 1.23
C ASN A 15 1.03 -4.38 2.28
N ALA A 16 2.16 -4.98 2.64
CA ALA A 16 2.27 -6.01 3.66
C ALA A 16 3.57 -5.84 4.46
N ALA A 17 3.70 -4.66 5.10
CA ALA A 17 4.89 -4.25 5.84
C ALA A 17 5.26 -5.18 7.01
N ARG A 18 4.26 -5.85 7.57
CA ARG A 18 4.40 -6.79 8.68
C ARG A 18 4.39 -8.22 8.17
N LYS A 19 5.40 -9.01 8.56
CA LYS A 19 5.46 -10.44 8.22
C LYS A 19 5.60 -11.30 9.48
N PRO A 20 4.87 -12.42 9.57
CA PRO A 20 5.08 -13.41 10.63
C PRO A 20 6.54 -13.88 10.68
N LYS A 21 7.04 -14.22 11.89
CA LYS A 21 8.40 -14.76 12.10
C LYS A 21 8.75 -15.89 11.11
N LYS A 22 7.82 -16.81 10.86
CA LYS A 22 8.02 -17.94 9.92
C LYS A 22 8.33 -17.49 8.49
N ASP A 23 7.71 -16.40 8.03
CA ASP A 23 7.85 -15.91 6.66
C ASP A 23 9.19 -15.17 6.53
N LEU A 24 9.57 -14.39 7.54
CA LEU A 24 10.89 -13.74 7.62
C LEU A 24 12.03 -14.76 7.65
N LEU A 25 11.89 -15.85 8.40
CA LEU A 25 12.87 -16.94 8.41
C LEU A 25 12.97 -17.65 7.05
N TYR A 26 11.84 -17.87 6.38
CA TYR A 26 11.84 -18.45 5.04
C TYR A 26 12.50 -17.51 4.01
N ALA A 27 12.21 -16.21 4.08
CA ALA A 27 12.85 -15.20 3.25
C ALA A 27 14.37 -15.16 3.47
N ARG A 28 14.82 -15.16 4.74
CA ARG A 28 16.24 -15.24 5.10
C ARG A 28 16.91 -16.49 4.54
N LYS A 29 16.32 -17.67 4.72
CA LYS A 29 16.88 -18.93 4.20
C LYS A 29 17.17 -18.83 2.71
N ASN A 30 16.23 -18.29 1.93
CA ASN A 30 16.40 -18.12 0.49
C ASN A 30 17.43 -17.03 0.14
N ALA A 31 17.48 -15.92 0.90
CA ALA A 31 18.49 -14.88 0.72
C ALA A 31 19.91 -15.43 0.95
N MET A 32 20.10 -16.22 1.99
CA MET A 32 21.38 -16.86 2.29
C MET A 32 21.76 -17.93 1.26
N GLN A 33 20.78 -18.67 0.74
CA GLN A 33 21.02 -19.61 -0.36
C GLN A 33 21.46 -18.89 -1.65
N ALA A 34 20.84 -17.75 -1.97
CA ALA A 34 21.26 -16.92 -3.10
C ALA A 34 22.72 -16.45 -2.92
N LYS A 35 23.07 -15.98 -1.71
CA LYS A 35 24.42 -15.54 -1.37
C LYS A 35 25.45 -16.66 -1.50
N TYR A 36 25.15 -17.84 -0.95
CA TYR A 36 26.03 -19.00 -1.09
C TYR A 36 26.31 -19.33 -2.57
N LEU A 37 25.28 -19.35 -3.42
CA LEU A 37 25.44 -19.66 -4.84
C LEU A 37 26.24 -18.58 -5.59
N VAL A 38 26.01 -17.30 -5.27
CA VAL A 38 26.72 -16.21 -5.95
C VAL A 38 28.21 -16.18 -5.58
N SER A 39 28.55 -16.50 -4.33
CA SER A 39 29.93 -16.56 -3.84
C SER A 39 30.74 -17.71 -4.45
N ASN A 40 30.08 -18.77 -4.93
CA ASN A 40 30.73 -19.95 -5.52
C ASN A 40 30.68 -19.96 -7.06
N ARG A 41 30.23 -18.87 -7.68
CA ARG A 41 30.08 -18.78 -9.14
C ARG A 41 31.06 -17.77 -9.72
N THR A 42 31.71 -18.13 -10.82
CA THR A 42 32.53 -17.21 -11.61
C THR A 42 31.67 -16.47 -12.64
N GLY A 43 32.08 -15.26 -13.02
CA GLY A 43 31.40 -14.47 -14.06
C GLY A 43 30.06 -13.84 -13.64
N VAL A 44 29.83 -13.66 -12.34
CA VAL A 44 28.66 -12.94 -11.84
C VAL A 44 28.85 -11.44 -12.09
N SER A 45 27.82 -10.77 -12.62
CA SER A 45 27.85 -9.32 -12.81
C SER A 45 27.86 -8.56 -11.47
N VAL A 46 28.35 -7.32 -11.48
CA VAL A 46 28.32 -6.42 -10.30
C VAL A 46 26.89 -6.25 -9.78
N LYS A 47 25.92 -6.08 -10.69
CA LYS A 47 24.49 -5.96 -10.36
C LYS A 47 23.96 -7.21 -9.65
N GLU A 48 24.15 -8.39 -10.23
CA GLU A 48 23.64 -9.64 -9.63
C GLU A 48 24.26 -9.93 -8.27
N PHE A 49 25.59 -9.74 -8.15
CA PHE A 49 26.27 -9.92 -6.86
C PHE A 49 25.74 -8.93 -5.82
N GLY A 50 25.64 -7.64 -6.18
CA GLY A 50 25.13 -6.60 -5.30
C GLY A 50 23.71 -6.87 -4.83
N LEU A 51 22.78 -7.16 -5.75
CA LEU A 51 21.38 -7.45 -5.41
C LEU A 51 21.26 -8.63 -4.44
N VAL A 52 22.06 -9.68 -4.64
CA VAL A 52 22.11 -10.85 -3.75
C VAL A 52 22.73 -10.50 -2.41
N ASP A 53 23.80 -9.72 -2.39
CA ASP A 53 24.46 -9.29 -1.16
C ASP A 53 23.54 -8.42 -0.31
N SER A 54 22.90 -7.39 -0.88
CA SER A 54 21.92 -6.55 -0.20
C SER A 54 20.77 -7.39 0.35
N MET A 55 20.20 -8.30 -0.45
CA MET A 55 19.09 -9.16 -0.01
C MET A 55 19.49 -10.05 1.19
N SER A 56 20.75 -10.49 1.28
CA SER A 56 21.25 -11.26 2.43
C SER A 56 21.23 -10.47 3.75
N LYS A 57 21.20 -9.14 3.67
CA LYS A 57 21.15 -8.23 4.83
C LYS A 57 19.74 -7.88 5.28
N ARG A 58 18.74 -8.05 4.40
CA ARG A 58 17.36 -7.61 4.63
C ARG A 58 16.64 -8.28 5.78
N TYR A 59 17.04 -9.49 6.18
CA TYR A 59 16.31 -10.30 7.15
C TYR A 59 17.14 -10.64 8.39
N PRO A 60 16.58 -10.49 9.61
CA PRO A 60 17.28 -10.81 10.84
C PRO A 60 17.43 -12.33 11.01
N GLU A 61 18.49 -12.75 11.69
CA GLU A 61 18.70 -14.17 12.01
C GLU A 61 17.62 -14.72 12.93
N GLU A 62 17.30 -13.96 13.97
CA GLU A 62 16.21 -14.25 14.89
C GLU A 62 15.22 -13.07 14.91
N PRO A 63 14.13 -13.13 14.11
CA PRO A 63 13.13 -12.08 14.13
C PRO A 63 12.46 -11.96 15.51
N THR A 64 12.61 -10.80 16.14
CA THR A 64 11.95 -10.40 17.40
C THR A 64 10.77 -9.44 17.16
N SER A 65 10.64 -8.92 15.94
CA SER A 65 9.60 -8.00 15.48
C SER A 65 9.07 -8.45 14.11
N ASP A 66 7.82 -8.10 13.79
CA ASP A 66 7.22 -8.27 12.45
C ASP A 66 7.67 -7.19 11.45
N ILE A 67 8.36 -6.15 11.94
CA ILE A 67 9.06 -5.10 11.19
C ILE A 67 10.51 -4.99 11.73
N PRO A 68 11.46 -5.76 11.19
CA PRO A 68 12.87 -5.71 11.61
C PRO A 68 13.62 -4.52 11.00
N TYR A 69 13.46 -3.36 11.64
CA TYR A 69 13.97 -2.06 11.17
C TYR A 69 15.48 -2.05 10.91
N GLU A 70 16.30 -2.59 11.83
CA GLU A 70 17.77 -2.59 11.70
C GLU A 70 18.25 -3.27 10.41
N THR A 71 17.69 -4.43 10.07
CA THR A 71 18.05 -5.15 8.83
C THR A 71 17.49 -4.49 7.57
N TYR A 72 16.41 -3.71 7.69
CA TYR A 72 15.91 -2.90 6.56
C TYR A 72 16.78 -1.69 6.31
N GLN A 73 17.34 -1.07 7.35
CA GLN A 73 18.31 0.02 7.19
C GLN A 73 19.59 -0.51 6.52
N GLU A 74 20.07 -1.68 6.93
CA GLU A 74 21.25 -2.27 6.28
C GLU A 74 20.96 -2.68 4.82
N TYR A 75 19.76 -3.17 4.52
CA TYR A 75 19.35 -3.46 3.13
C TYR A 75 19.31 -2.19 2.28
N GLU A 76 18.73 -1.11 2.82
CA GLU A 76 18.66 0.19 2.17
C GLU A 76 20.07 0.75 1.89
N ARG A 77 20.95 0.77 2.90
CA ARG A 77 22.34 1.21 2.77
C ARG A 77 23.11 0.42 1.71
N THR A 78 22.97 -0.90 1.69
CA THR A 78 23.66 -1.75 0.70
C THR A 78 23.11 -1.62 -0.71
N LEU A 79 21.85 -1.21 -0.87
CA LEU A 79 21.30 -0.84 -2.19
C LEU A 79 21.81 0.51 -2.65
N GLU A 80 21.97 1.48 -1.74
CA GLU A 80 22.59 2.77 -2.03
C GLU A 80 24.04 2.59 -2.50
N ASP A 81 24.84 1.82 -1.74
CA ASP A 81 26.21 1.44 -2.13
C ASP A 81 26.26 0.72 -3.50
N LEU A 82 25.26 -0.11 -3.82
CA LEU A 82 25.17 -0.79 -5.11
C LEU A 82 24.84 0.17 -6.25
N LEU A 83 23.87 1.07 -6.04
CA LEU A 83 23.48 2.05 -7.05
C LEU A 83 24.67 2.95 -7.41
N ASP A 84 25.46 3.37 -6.41
CA ASP A 84 26.69 4.14 -6.60
C ASP A 84 27.73 3.39 -7.44
N ARG A 85 27.90 2.08 -7.19
CA ARG A 85 28.79 1.21 -7.99
C ARG A 85 28.31 0.98 -9.42
N LEU A 86 27.04 1.29 -9.70
CA LEU A 86 26.42 1.23 -11.03
C LEU A 86 26.25 2.65 -11.62
N ASP A 87 27.04 3.61 -11.13
CA ASP A 87 27.09 5.00 -11.57
C ASP A 87 25.74 5.73 -11.48
N GLY A 88 24.83 5.26 -10.62
CA GLY A 88 23.50 5.84 -10.45
C GLY A 88 22.52 5.58 -11.61
N GLN A 89 22.85 4.68 -12.54
CA GLN A 89 22.11 4.53 -13.80
C GLN A 89 21.11 3.36 -13.81
N ASP A 90 21.24 2.41 -12.89
CA ASP A 90 20.40 1.21 -12.92
C ASP A 90 19.01 1.47 -12.31
N MET A 91 18.01 1.56 -13.19
CA MET A 91 16.64 1.86 -12.79
C MET A 91 16.04 0.82 -11.83
N ASP A 92 16.34 -0.47 -12.00
CA ASP A 92 15.79 -1.50 -11.12
C ASP A 92 16.33 -1.33 -9.70
N VAL A 93 17.64 -1.08 -9.56
CA VAL A 93 18.28 -0.84 -8.27
C VAL A 93 17.77 0.46 -7.64
N ALA A 94 17.59 1.52 -8.43
CA ALA A 94 17.02 2.78 -7.95
C ALA A 94 15.59 2.62 -7.40
N VAL A 95 14.75 1.81 -8.07
CA VAL A 95 13.38 1.53 -7.60
C VAL A 95 13.39 0.66 -6.34
N LEU A 96 14.27 -0.34 -6.25
CA LEU A 96 14.43 -1.15 -5.03
C LEU A 96 14.92 -0.30 -3.85
N LEU A 97 15.83 0.64 -4.09
CA LEU A 97 16.29 1.59 -3.07
C LEU A 97 15.15 2.51 -2.62
N ALA A 98 14.36 3.04 -3.56
CA ALA A 98 13.17 3.83 -3.22
C ALA A 98 12.17 3.01 -2.38
N GLU A 99 11.91 1.75 -2.73
CA GLU A 99 11.07 0.85 -1.94
C GLU A 99 11.62 0.64 -0.52
N ALA A 100 12.94 0.44 -0.38
CA ALA A 100 13.58 0.27 0.91
C ALA A 100 13.40 1.53 1.78
N LYS A 101 13.65 2.73 1.23
CA LYS A 101 13.41 4.01 1.91
C LYS A 101 11.93 4.23 2.28
N ILE A 102 10.99 3.74 1.47
CA ILE A 102 9.55 3.74 1.79
C ILE A 102 9.24 2.79 2.95
N ASN A 103 9.73 1.55 2.90
CA ASN A 103 9.46 0.53 3.93
C ASN A 103 10.01 0.90 5.30
N LEU A 104 11.12 1.65 5.37
CA LEU A 104 11.66 2.20 6.61
C LEU A 104 10.72 3.20 7.30
N GLN A 105 9.72 3.73 6.60
CA GLN A 105 8.77 4.69 7.16
C GLN A 105 7.52 4.02 7.75
N CYS A 106 7.51 2.69 7.87
CA CYS A 106 6.45 1.95 8.52
C CYS A 106 6.79 1.62 9.98
N ASP A 107 5.87 1.92 10.89
CA ASP A 107 5.94 1.49 12.28
C ASP A 107 4.67 0.75 12.72
N GLU A 108 4.47 0.64 14.03
CA GLU A 108 3.30 -0.01 14.59
C GLU A 108 1.95 0.64 14.19
N ARG A 109 1.97 1.93 13.81
CA ARG A 109 0.81 2.76 13.45
C ARG A 109 0.60 2.87 11.94
N GLY A 110 1.54 2.38 11.13
CA GLY A 110 1.47 2.41 9.67
C GLY A 110 2.58 3.25 9.06
N TYR A 111 2.37 3.70 7.82
CA TYR A 111 3.33 4.49 7.05
C TYR A 111 3.23 5.98 7.35
N HIS A 112 4.39 6.65 7.49
CA HIS A 112 4.49 8.08 7.80
C HIS A 112 5.31 8.83 6.74
N PHE A 113 4.70 9.12 5.59
CA PHE A 113 5.39 9.85 4.52
C PHE A 113 5.46 11.36 4.72
N PHE A 114 4.64 11.91 5.62
CA PHE A 114 4.51 13.35 5.84
C PHE A 114 4.85 13.69 7.30
N GLY A 115 5.65 14.74 7.49
CA GLY A 115 5.91 15.33 8.80
C GLY A 115 4.75 16.18 9.31
N PRO A 116 4.85 16.73 10.54
CA PRO A 116 3.79 17.52 11.17
C PRO A 116 3.38 18.78 10.40
N ASN A 117 4.27 19.31 9.55
CA ASN A 117 4.01 20.46 8.69
C ASN A 117 3.27 20.07 7.38
N GLY A 118 2.95 18.79 7.18
CA GLY A 118 2.31 18.28 5.98
C GLY A 118 3.25 18.11 4.77
N ASN A 119 4.55 18.35 4.95
CA ASN A 119 5.55 18.11 3.91
C ASN A 119 6.12 16.70 4.05
N TRP A 120 6.69 16.18 2.97
CA TRP A 120 7.45 14.94 3.01
C TRP A 120 8.51 14.89 4.12
N THR A 121 8.66 13.72 4.72
CA THR A 121 9.86 13.36 5.47
C THR A 121 11.08 13.35 4.55
N GLU A 122 12.27 13.33 5.12
CA GLU A 122 13.50 13.30 4.32
C GLU A 122 13.63 12.02 3.50
N LEU A 123 13.27 10.86 4.07
CA LEU A 123 13.23 9.59 3.35
C LEU A 123 12.21 9.61 2.19
N SER A 124 11.05 10.26 2.38
CA SER A 124 10.06 10.40 1.32
C SER A 124 10.56 11.27 0.17
N LYS A 125 11.28 12.36 0.44
CA LYS A 125 11.91 13.17 -0.62
C LYS A 125 12.94 12.38 -1.40
N GLN A 126 13.82 11.65 -0.71
CA GLN A 126 14.84 10.83 -1.36
C GLN A 126 14.22 9.73 -2.23
N ALA A 127 13.20 9.03 -1.72
CA ALA A 127 12.46 8.04 -2.50
C ALA A 127 11.79 8.68 -3.73
N ALA A 128 11.15 9.84 -3.58
CA ALA A 128 10.51 10.54 -4.70
C ALA A 128 11.52 10.95 -5.79
N VAL A 129 12.71 11.42 -5.43
CA VAL A 129 13.78 11.77 -6.39
C VAL A 129 14.18 10.55 -7.23
N LEU A 130 14.39 9.39 -6.58
CA LEU A 130 14.70 8.14 -7.28
C LEU A 130 13.57 7.71 -8.22
N LEU A 131 12.32 7.78 -7.76
CA LEU A 131 11.15 7.37 -8.54
C LEU A 131 10.93 8.28 -9.75
N HIS A 132 11.03 9.60 -9.59
CA HIS A 132 10.94 10.54 -10.71
C HIS A 132 12.06 10.33 -11.72
N SER A 133 13.30 10.17 -11.26
CA SER A 133 14.43 9.86 -12.13
C SER A 133 14.17 8.61 -12.98
N VAL A 134 13.62 7.55 -12.40
CA VAL A 134 13.30 6.32 -13.14
C VAL A 134 12.15 6.52 -14.14
N LEU A 135 11.12 7.28 -13.77
CA LEU A 135 9.99 7.56 -14.67
C LEU A 135 10.40 8.45 -15.85
N ASP A 136 11.31 9.41 -15.63
CA ASP A 136 11.83 10.30 -16.67
C ASP A 136 12.77 9.58 -17.66
N ASN A 137 13.45 8.51 -17.20
CA ASN A 137 14.40 7.74 -18.01
C ASN A 137 13.81 6.45 -18.60
N SER A 138 12.50 6.40 -18.81
CA SER A 138 11.79 5.21 -19.32
C SER A 138 12.49 4.57 -20.54
N GLN A 139 12.82 3.28 -20.42
CA GLN A 139 13.48 2.52 -21.48
C GLN A 139 12.43 1.93 -22.42
N TYR A 140 12.73 1.89 -23.72
CA TYR A 140 11.85 1.32 -24.76
C TYR A 140 10.44 1.96 -24.84
N GLY A 141 10.29 3.18 -24.32
CA GLY A 141 9.02 3.91 -24.33
C GLY A 141 7.98 3.36 -23.36
N LEU A 142 8.36 2.45 -22.44
CA LEU A 142 7.47 1.94 -21.39
C LEU A 142 7.93 2.44 -20.01
N PRO A 143 7.03 3.02 -19.22
CA PRO A 143 7.36 3.46 -17.86
C PRO A 143 7.61 2.25 -16.95
N HIS A 144 8.53 2.41 -15.99
CA HIS A 144 8.82 1.36 -15.01
C HIS A 144 7.60 1.16 -14.07
N PRO A 145 6.92 -0.01 -14.10
CA PRO A 145 5.62 -0.17 -13.42
C PRO A 145 5.73 -0.06 -11.90
N MET A 146 6.79 -0.61 -11.32
CA MET A 146 7.03 -0.50 -9.87
C MET A 146 7.34 0.94 -9.44
N ALA A 147 7.98 1.77 -10.28
CA ALA A 147 8.24 3.16 -9.94
C ALA A 147 6.92 3.96 -9.89
N ALA A 148 6.06 3.77 -10.88
CA ALA A 148 4.74 4.40 -10.89
C ALA A 148 3.85 3.93 -9.74
N HIS A 149 3.85 2.62 -9.43
CA HIS A 149 3.16 2.06 -8.27
C HIS A 149 3.60 2.72 -6.94
N LEU A 150 4.91 2.79 -6.69
CA LEU A 150 5.44 3.37 -5.46
C LEU A 150 5.17 4.88 -5.37
N LEU A 151 5.25 5.62 -6.49
CA LEU A 151 4.99 7.06 -6.50
C LEU A 151 3.52 7.38 -6.18
N ILE A 152 2.57 6.56 -6.64
CA ILE A 152 1.16 6.69 -6.26
C ILE A 152 0.98 6.56 -4.74
N HIS A 153 1.52 5.50 -4.14
CA HIS A 153 1.40 5.30 -2.70
C HIS A 153 2.13 6.36 -1.88
N LEU A 154 3.27 6.85 -2.35
CA LEU A 154 4.04 7.89 -1.67
C LEU A 154 3.29 9.24 -1.63
N THR A 155 2.38 9.47 -2.59
CA THR A 155 1.69 10.76 -2.78
C THR A 155 0.21 10.74 -2.40
N GLU A 156 -0.47 9.58 -2.38
CA GLU A 156 -1.94 9.49 -2.21
C GLU A 156 -2.47 10.11 -0.91
N GLY A 157 -1.68 10.02 0.17
CA GLY A 157 -2.02 10.57 1.48
C GLY A 157 -1.89 12.09 1.56
N GLY A 158 -1.21 12.70 0.59
CA GLY A 158 -0.93 14.14 0.56
C GLY A 158 -2.14 15.02 0.27
N ASN A 159 -1.90 16.33 0.29
CA ASN A 159 -2.92 17.32 -0.04
C ASN A 159 -3.43 17.12 -1.49
N PRO A 160 -4.75 16.99 -1.73
CA PRO A 160 -5.35 16.78 -3.04
C PRO A 160 -4.92 17.75 -4.14
N THR A 161 -4.71 19.03 -3.79
CA THR A 161 -4.51 20.12 -4.76
C THR A 161 -3.10 20.67 -4.77
N SER A 162 -2.20 20.13 -3.93
CA SER A 162 -0.81 20.57 -3.93
C SER A 162 -0.07 19.93 -5.09
N GLU A 163 0.28 20.73 -6.09
CA GLU A 163 1.30 20.38 -7.10
C GLU A 163 2.71 20.77 -6.63
N ARG A 164 2.84 21.38 -5.45
CA ARG A 164 4.14 21.81 -4.91
C ARG A 164 4.97 20.62 -4.43
N SER A 165 6.28 20.77 -4.56
CA SER A 165 7.34 19.94 -3.99
C SER A 165 7.07 19.67 -2.51
N GLY A 166 6.48 18.51 -2.21
CA GLY A 166 5.97 18.20 -0.88
C GLY A 166 4.99 17.03 -0.83
N GLY A 167 4.69 16.38 -1.96
CA GLY A 167 3.97 15.10 -1.97
C GLY A 167 2.46 15.17 -2.03
N GLY A 168 1.90 16.16 -2.72
CA GLY A 168 0.45 16.19 -2.90
C GLY A 168 -0.03 15.06 -3.81
N ALA A 169 -1.29 14.65 -3.64
CA ALA A 169 -1.85 13.56 -4.44
C ALA A 169 -1.84 13.87 -5.96
N ALA A 170 -1.87 15.15 -6.34
CA ALA A 170 -1.74 15.58 -7.73
C ALA A 170 -0.40 15.16 -8.37
N GLU A 171 0.67 15.03 -7.58
CA GLU A 171 1.99 14.58 -8.06
C GLU A 171 1.96 13.14 -8.58
N GLY A 172 1.13 12.28 -7.97
CA GLY A 172 0.90 10.92 -8.44
C GLY A 172 0.11 10.81 -9.75
N LEU A 173 -0.43 11.92 -10.31
CA LEU A 173 -1.27 11.86 -11.52
C LEU A 173 -0.48 11.37 -12.74
N THR A 174 0.80 11.74 -12.85
CA THR A 174 1.67 11.25 -13.92
C THR A 174 1.84 9.73 -13.80
N ALA A 175 2.20 9.23 -12.62
CA ALA A 175 2.29 7.79 -12.37
C ALA A 175 0.97 7.04 -12.63
N ALA A 176 -0.17 7.60 -12.21
CA ALA A 176 -1.48 7.02 -12.47
C ALA A 176 -1.78 6.90 -13.96
N LYS A 177 -1.47 7.93 -14.76
CA LYS A 177 -1.58 7.87 -16.23
C LYS A 177 -0.67 6.81 -16.83
N LEU A 178 0.59 6.80 -16.41
CA LEU A 178 1.58 5.82 -16.87
C LEU A 178 1.14 4.38 -16.60
N LEU A 179 0.55 4.08 -15.43
CA LEU A 179 0.01 2.75 -15.16
C LEU A 179 -1.21 2.43 -16.03
N MET A 180 -2.14 3.37 -16.22
CA MET A 180 -3.29 3.15 -17.11
C MET A 180 -2.87 2.88 -18.56
N GLU A 181 -1.83 3.55 -19.04
CA GLU A 181 -1.31 3.41 -20.41
C GLU A 181 -0.44 2.15 -20.58
N SER A 182 0.37 1.80 -19.59
CA SER A 182 1.32 0.68 -19.68
C SER A 182 0.74 -0.68 -19.34
N LEU A 183 -0.32 -0.75 -18.52
CA LEU A 183 -0.82 -2.03 -18.01
C LEU A 183 -1.82 -2.74 -18.92
N GLY A 184 -2.40 -2.08 -19.93
CA GLY A 184 -3.27 -2.69 -20.95
C GLY A 184 -4.11 -3.90 -20.47
N LEU A 185 -4.05 -5.02 -21.22
CA LEU A 185 -4.67 -6.31 -20.91
C LEU A 185 -3.86 -7.19 -19.92
N SER A 186 -2.87 -6.62 -19.21
CA SER A 186 -2.13 -7.41 -18.22
C SER A 186 -3.04 -7.73 -17.04
N GLN A 187 -3.08 -9.00 -16.62
CA GLN A 187 -3.84 -9.44 -15.44
C GLN A 187 -3.14 -9.03 -14.13
N ALA A 188 -2.63 -7.80 -14.06
CA ALA A 188 -1.91 -7.27 -12.91
C ALA A 188 -2.92 -6.56 -11.98
N THR A 189 -3.78 -7.37 -11.34
CA THR A 189 -5.01 -6.89 -10.68
C THR A 189 -4.79 -5.70 -9.74
N HIS A 190 -3.77 -5.77 -8.87
CA HIS A 190 -3.37 -4.67 -7.99
C HIS A 190 -2.90 -3.43 -8.77
N LEU A 191 -1.99 -3.60 -9.74
CA LEU A 191 -1.45 -2.48 -10.51
C LEU A 191 -2.52 -1.76 -11.34
N GLN A 192 -3.53 -2.48 -11.83
CA GLN A 192 -4.69 -1.88 -12.52
C GLN A 192 -5.56 -1.05 -11.57
N HIS A 193 -5.63 -1.42 -10.29
CA HIS A 193 -6.36 -0.65 -9.28
C HIS A 193 -5.61 0.61 -8.86
N MET A 194 -4.27 0.58 -8.83
CA MET A 194 -3.44 1.66 -8.29
C MET A 194 -3.81 3.08 -8.76
N PRO A 195 -4.11 3.34 -10.05
CA PRO A 195 -4.56 4.67 -10.48
C PRO A 195 -5.74 5.22 -9.69
N ALA A 196 -6.67 4.36 -9.22
CA ALA A 196 -7.85 4.76 -8.47
C ALA A 196 -7.50 5.53 -7.18
N HIS A 197 -6.37 5.21 -6.53
CA HIS A 197 -5.90 5.89 -5.33
C HIS A 197 -5.69 7.39 -5.59
N THR A 198 -4.89 7.75 -6.59
CA THR A 198 -4.66 9.15 -6.96
C THR A 198 -5.91 9.80 -7.57
N LEU A 199 -6.61 9.10 -8.47
CA LEU A 199 -7.75 9.65 -9.19
C LEU A 199 -8.91 10.02 -8.24
N MET A 200 -9.15 9.20 -7.21
CA MET A 200 -10.13 9.48 -6.16
C MET A 200 -9.79 10.76 -5.38
N ARG A 201 -8.51 10.91 -5.01
CA ARG A 201 -8.00 12.06 -4.24
C ARG A 201 -8.08 13.36 -5.03
N THR A 202 -7.91 13.28 -6.36
CA THR A 202 -7.87 14.45 -7.26
C THR A 202 -9.20 14.75 -7.95
N GLY A 203 -10.30 14.11 -7.52
CA GLY A 203 -11.65 14.39 -8.03
C GLY A 203 -12.02 13.75 -9.37
N ARG A 204 -11.17 12.84 -9.88
CA ARG A 204 -11.38 12.09 -11.14
C ARG A 204 -12.17 10.80 -10.90
N TYR A 205 -13.31 10.93 -10.21
CA TYR A 205 -14.08 9.81 -9.67
C TYR A 205 -14.50 8.77 -10.72
N TYR A 206 -14.94 9.20 -11.89
CA TYR A 206 -15.34 8.29 -12.96
C TYR A 206 -14.17 7.41 -13.43
N GLN A 207 -12.99 8.00 -13.61
CA GLN A 207 -11.78 7.27 -14.01
C GLN A 207 -11.32 6.31 -12.90
N ALA A 208 -11.44 6.71 -11.63
CA ALA A 208 -11.15 5.83 -10.51
C ALA A 208 -12.05 4.58 -10.50
N VAL A 209 -13.36 4.75 -10.73
CA VAL A 209 -14.30 3.62 -10.85
C VAL A 209 -13.91 2.70 -12.01
N LYS A 210 -13.58 3.26 -13.18
CA LYS A 210 -13.14 2.47 -14.34
C LYS A 210 -11.88 1.64 -14.05
N ALA A 211 -10.90 2.20 -13.34
CA ALA A 211 -9.69 1.49 -12.93
C ALA A 211 -10.04 0.34 -11.96
N SER A 212 -10.92 0.57 -10.97
CA SER A 212 -11.37 -0.46 -10.05
C SER A 212 -12.18 -1.58 -10.71
N GLU A 213 -13.04 -1.26 -11.69
CA GLU A 213 -13.78 -2.24 -12.49
C GLU A 213 -12.84 -3.14 -13.32
N ALA A 214 -11.80 -2.56 -13.92
CA ALA A 214 -10.79 -3.32 -14.65
C ALA A 214 -10.05 -4.30 -13.74
N ALA A 215 -9.57 -3.82 -12.59
CA ALA A 215 -8.91 -4.65 -11.58
C ALA A 215 -9.81 -5.79 -11.06
N THR A 216 -11.08 -5.49 -10.80
CA THR A 216 -12.07 -6.51 -10.37
C THR A 216 -12.29 -7.57 -11.45
N SER A 217 -12.30 -7.17 -12.73
CA SER A 217 -12.44 -8.11 -13.84
C SER A 217 -11.24 -9.05 -13.91
N SER A 218 -10.02 -8.54 -13.74
CA SER A 218 -8.81 -9.38 -13.69
C SER A 218 -8.75 -10.26 -12.44
N ASP A 219 -9.25 -9.81 -11.27
CA ASP A 219 -9.39 -10.67 -10.09
C ASP A 219 -10.32 -11.87 -10.36
N LEU A 220 -11.43 -11.65 -11.07
CA LEU A 220 -12.36 -12.73 -11.44
C LEU A 220 -11.71 -13.76 -12.38
N GLU A 221 -10.88 -13.31 -13.33
CA GLU A 221 -10.12 -14.21 -14.20
C GLU A 221 -9.12 -15.07 -13.40
N TYR A 222 -8.42 -14.48 -12.44
CA TYR A 222 -7.51 -15.20 -11.53
C TYR A 222 -8.24 -16.27 -10.72
N LEU A 223 -9.39 -15.92 -10.14
CA LEU A 223 -10.22 -16.86 -9.39
C LEU A 223 -10.71 -18.01 -10.26
N ASN A 224 -11.14 -17.73 -11.49
CA ASN A 224 -11.57 -18.74 -12.44
C ASN A 224 -10.42 -19.67 -12.88
N ALA A 225 -9.18 -19.16 -12.87
CA ALA A 225 -7.98 -19.93 -13.13
C ALA A 225 -7.46 -20.70 -11.89
N GLY A 226 -8.16 -20.66 -10.76
CA GLY A 226 -7.76 -21.34 -9.51
C GLY A 226 -6.63 -20.65 -8.75
N SER A 227 -6.33 -19.38 -9.06
CA SER A 227 -5.33 -18.57 -8.38
C SER A 227 -5.97 -17.66 -7.34
N GLU A 228 -5.20 -17.25 -6.33
CA GLU A 228 -5.65 -16.27 -5.33
C GLU A 228 -5.30 -14.85 -5.81
N PRO A 229 -6.29 -14.01 -6.14
CA PRO A 229 -6.02 -12.61 -6.50
C PRO A 229 -5.53 -11.81 -5.29
N TYR A 230 -4.84 -10.71 -5.56
CA TYR A 230 -4.30 -9.84 -4.53
C TYR A 230 -5.35 -9.32 -3.54
N GLY A 231 -6.57 -9.03 -4.00
CA GLY A 231 -7.65 -8.71 -3.06
C GLY A 231 -8.89 -8.11 -3.70
N PRO A 232 -9.98 -8.90 -3.83
CA PRO A 232 -11.29 -8.38 -4.21
C PRO A 232 -11.76 -7.28 -3.25
N GLY A 233 -11.37 -7.33 -1.97
CA GLY A 233 -11.69 -6.28 -0.98
C GLY A 233 -10.91 -4.97 -1.14
N HIS A 234 -9.67 -5.03 -1.64
CA HIS A 234 -8.83 -3.85 -1.92
C HIS A 234 -9.32 -3.14 -3.19
N ASN A 235 -9.65 -3.93 -4.21
CA ASN A 235 -10.07 -3.41 -5.51
C ASN A 235 -11.50 -2.85 -5.52
N LEU A 236 -12.32 -3.27 -4.55
CA LEU A 236 -13.64 -2.71 -4.31
C LEU A 236 -13.54 -1.44 -3.46
N VAL A 237 -13.39 -0.28 -4.12
CA VAL A 237 -13.84 0.98 -3.53
C VAL A 237 -15.34 0.81 -3.26
N LYS A 238 -15.76 0.62 -2.00
CA LYS A 238 -17.19 0.62 -1.68
C LYS A 238 -17.79 1.94 -2.18
N PRO A 239 -18.76 1.92 -3.13
CA PRO A 239 -19.43 3.14 -3.62
C PRO A 239 -20.25 3.87 -2.54
N ALA A 240 -20.23 3.40 -1.29
CA ALA A 240 -21.08 3.87 -0.19
C ALA A 240 -20.70 5.27 0.32
N GLY A 241 -19.53 5.81 0.00
CA GLY A 241 -19.12 7.16 0.40
C GLY A 241 -19.72 8.28 -0.47
N SER A 242 -20.07 7.98 -1.72
CA SER A 242 -20.60 8.96 -2.68
C SER A 242 -22.12 8.96 -2.80
N SER A 243 -22.82 7.98 -2.21
CA SER A 243 -24.27 7.86 -2.32
C SER A 243 -25.08 8.69 -1.32
N LYS A 244 -24.45 9.38 -0.37
CA LYS A 244 -25.18 10.21 0.61
C LYS A 244 -25.61 11.59 0.10
N SER A 245 -25.24 12.01 -1.11
CA SER A 245 -25.47 13.39 -1.56
C SER A 245 -26.33 13.60 -2.80
N ARG A 246 -26.90 12.57 -3.44
CA ARG A 246 -27.88 12.79 -4.53
C ARG A 246 -29.02 11.79 -4.47
N GLY A 247 -30.23 12.34 -4.39
CA GLY A 247 -31.48 11.60 -4.30
C GLY A 247 -31.71 10.65 -5.48
N SER A 248 -32.37 9.53 -5.15
CA SER A 248 -33.14 8.63 -6.01
C SER A 248 -32.85 8.71 -7.51
N SER A 249 -31.84 7.98 -8.02
CA SER A 249 -31.77 7.54 -9.44
C SER A 249 -30.54 6.69 -9.84
N THR A 250 -29.95 5.88 -8.95
CA THR A 250 -28.84 4.96 -9.35
C THR A 250 -28.96 3.53 -8.79
N LEU A 251 -30.19 3.08 -8.58
CA LEU A 251 -30.52 1.65 -8.54
C LEU A 251 -30.74 1.17 -9.98
N LEU A 252 -29.68 0.93 -10.75
CA LEU A 252 -29.68 0.14 -12.00
C LEU A 252 -28.31 0.28 -12.69
N CYS A 253 -27.37 -0.60 -12.32
CA CYS A 253 -26.34 -1.14 -13.21
C CYS A 253 -25.49 -2.14 -12.41
N ALA A 254 -26.12 -3.24 -12.02
CA ALA A 254 -25.43 -4.48 -11.69
C ALA A 254 -25.83 -5.52 -12.74
N PRO A 255 -25.14 -5.62 -13.90
CA PRO A 255 -25.34 -6.78 -14.75
C PRO A 255 -24.50 -7.92 -14.15
N LYS A 256 -25.20 -8.85 -13.48
CA LYS A 256 -24.72 -10.21 -13.18
C LYS A 256 -23.30 -10.30 -12.59
N THR A 257 -23.08 -9.72 -11.42
CA THR A 257 -22.13 -10.36 -10.50
C THR A 257 -22.78 -11.68 -10.08
N GLY A 258 -22.27 -12.80 -10.60
CA GLY A 258 -22.60 -14.11 -10.04
C GLY A 258 -22.44 -14.03 -8.54
N ARG A 259 -23.37 -14.62 -7.78
CA ARG A 259 -23.32 -14.69 -6.31
C ARG A 259 -21.90 -15.07 -5.88
N LEU A 260 -21.09 -14.08 -5.49
CA LEU A 260 -19.85 -14.33 -4.77
C LEU A 260 -20.30 -14.88 -3.42
N ASP A 261 -20.08 -16.17 -3.24
CA ASP A 261 -20.38 -16.88 -2.02
C ASP A 261 -19.66 -16.18 -0.85
N ASN A 262 -20.40 -15.84 0.21
CA ASN A 262 -19.89 -15.17 1.41
C ASN A 262 -18.75 -15.95 2.09
N ARG A 263 -18.46 -17.18 1.67
CA ARG A 263 -17.31 -17.98 2.10
C ARG A 263 -15.94 -17.42 1.67
N PHE A 264 -15.86 -16.60 0.61
CA PHE A 264 -14.61 -16.02 0.11
C PHE A 264 -14.36 -14.58 0.57
N LEU A 265 -15.39 -13.91 1.09
CA LEU A 265 -15.26 -12.60 1.73
C LEU A 265 -14.90 -12.83 3.20
N GLY A 266 -13.61 -13.07 3.47
CA GLY A 266 -13.11 -13.01 4.85
C GLY A 266 -13.54 -11.69 5.48
N ALA A 267 -14.17 -11.75 6.66
CA ALA A 267 -14.54 -10.54 7.39
C ALA A 267 -13.31 -9.63 7.56
N PRO A 268 -13.42 -8.32 7.32
CA PRO A 268 -12.28 -7.43 7.44
C PRO A 268 -11.72 -7.54 8.86
N LYS A 269 -10.46 -7.94 8.98
CA LYS A 269 -9.72 -7.80 10.24
C LYS A 269 -9.69 -6.31 10.54
N SER A 270 -10.24 -5.93 11.69
CA SER A 270 -10.27 -4.55 12.19
C SER A 270 -8.86 -3.97 12.17
N GLY A 271 -8.59 -3.05 11.24
CA GLY A 271 -7.27 -2.42 11.08
C GLY A 271 -7.02 -1.72 9.73
N GLN A 272 -7.76 -2.05 8.67
CA GLN A 272 -7.60 -1.42 7.34
C GLN A 272 -8.81 -0.58 6.89
N VAL A 273 -9.40 0.19 7.81
CA VAL A 273 -10.42 1.17 7.44
C VAL A 273 -9.77 2.55 7.49
N MET A 274 -9.47 3.13 6.34
CA MET A 274 -9.21 4.57 6.23
C MET A 274 -10.49 5.31 6.61
N ASP A 275 -10.50 5.96 7.78
CA ASP A 275 -11.61 6.84 8.21
C ASP A 275 -11.56 8.14 7.39
N PHE A 276 -12.38 8.22 6.35
CA PHE A 276 -12.54 9.41 5.52
C PHE A 276 -13.39 10.46 6.26
N ARG A 277 -12.77 11.32 7.06
CA ARG A 277 -13.43 12.53 7.54
C ARG A 277 -13.34 13.63 6.48
N GLN A 278 -14.46 13.97 5.87
CA GLN A 278 -14.60 15.22 5.10
C GLN A 278 -14.35 16.41 6.04
N VAL A 279 -13.39 17.26 5.70
CA VAL A 279 -13.27 18.61 6.26
C VAL A 279 -14.35 19.47 5.58
N PRO A 280 -15.35 20.00 6.28
CA PRO A 280 -16.37 20.82 5.66
C PRO A 280 -15.77 22.15 5.21
N HIS A 281 -15.80 22.45 3.91
CA HIS A 281 -15.52 23.79 3.40
C HIS A 281 -16.60 24.76 3.90
N GLY A 282 -16.20 25.70 4.76
CA GLY A 282 -17.03 26.83 5.17
C GLY A 282 -17.31 27.75 3.98
N ARG A 283 -18.59 28.07 3.73
CA ARG A 283 -18.98 29.14 2.80
C ARG A 283 -18.60 30.50 3.40
N PRO A 284 -18.08 31.47 2.62
CA PRO A 284 -18.03 32.84 3.07
C PRO A 284 -19.46 33.41 3.02
N ARG A 285 -19.98 33.92 4.14
CA ARG A 285 -21.15 34.81 4.13
C ARG A 285 -20.77 36.14 4.75
N GLY A 286 -21.06 37.17 3.98
CA GLY A 286 -20.81 38.57 4.30
C GLY A 286 -21.64 39.12 5.45
N VAL A 287 -21.15 40.29 5.86
CA VAL A 287 -21.64 41.29 6.80
C VAL A 287 -23.17 41.45 6.85
N THR A 288 -23.73 41.39 8.06
CA THR A 288 -24.66 42.39 8.63
C THR A 288 -24.68 42.27 10.16
N ALA A 289 -24.56 43.39 10.86
CA ALA A 289 -24.55 43.52 12.31
C ALA A 289 -25.98 43.60 12.91
N ASN A 290 -26.20 43.02 14.11
CA ASN A 290 -26.62 43.75 15.31
C ASN A 290 -26.59 42.81 16.56
N PRO A 291 -26.32 43.32 17.78
CA PRO A 291 -26.04 42.54 18.98
C PRO A 291 -27.28 42.41 19.87
N LYS A 292 -27.30 41.39 20.75
CA LYS A 292 -27.89 41.47 22.10
C LYS A 292 -27.70 40.15 22.87
N CYS A 293 -27.14 40.30 24.08
CA CYS A 293 -27.36 39.48 25.28
C CYS A 293 -26.89 38.01 25.24
N GLY A 294 -26.07 37.48 26.14
CA GLY A 294 -25.41 37.94 27.35
C GLY A 294 -24.67 36.73 27.94
N ARG A 295 -23.43 36.92 28.43
CA ARG A 295 -22.76 35.96 29.34
C ARG A 295 -23.20 36.29 30.77
N PRO A 296 -23.25 35.30 31.70
CA PRO A 296 -22.08 34.90 32.50
C PRO A 296 -22.04 33.36 32.69
N SER A 297 -21.05 32.65 33.23
CA SER A 297 -19.92 32.93 34.13
C SER A 297 -18.90 31.77 34.00
N LEU A 298 -17.63 32.06 34.29
CA LEU A 298 -16.52 31.10 34.47
C LEU A 298 -16.30 30.89 35.97
N THR A 299 -16.05 29.65 36.43
CA THR A 299 -15.02 29.26 37.45
C THR A 299 -15.05 27.74 37.73
N PRO A 300 -13.98 27.14 38.32
CA PRO A 300 -13.34 25.97 37.73
C PRO A 300 -13.35 24.70 38.60
N GLY A 301 -13.13 23.55 37.95
CA GLY A 301 -12.43 22.42 38.56
C GLY A 301 -13.16 21.07 38.54
N ARG A 302 -12.31 20.04 38.42
CA ARG A 302 -12.51 18.60 38.71
C ARG A 302 -13.05 17.72 37.57
N GLY A 303 -12.11 16.99 36.98
CA GLY A 303 -12.17 15.53 36.86
C GLY A 303 -13.05 14.96 35.74
N CYS A 304 -12.40 14.41 34.72
CA CYS A 304 -12.99 13.38 33.87
C CYS A 304 -13.53 12.22 34.73
N PRO A 305 -14.76 11.73 34.50
CA PRO A 305 -15.08 10.34 34.77
C PRO A 305 -14.85 9.52 33.51
N ALA A 306 -13.96 8.54 33.64
CA ALA A 306 -13.87 7.41 32.73
C ALA A 306 -15.24 6.72 32.64
N VAL A 307 -15.71 6.45 31.42
CA VAL A 307 -16.86 5.56 31.21
C VAL A 307 -16.30 4.18 30.87
N CYS A 308 -16.47 3.28 31.84
CA CYS A 308 -16.22 1.85 31.75
C CYS A 308 -16.98 1.21 30.57
N TYR A 309 -16.29 0.38 29.80
CA TYR A 309 -16.92 -0.57 28.88
C TYR A 309 -17.72 -1.60 29.70
N ARG A 310 -19.04 -1.65 29.49
CA ARG A 310 -19.89 -2.76 29.93
C ARG A 310 -19.81 -3.86 28.87
N THR A 311 -19.37 -5.03 29.28
CA THR A 311 -19.34 -6.26 28.46
C THR A 311 -20.77 -6.70 28.11
N LEU A 312 -21.04 -6.92 26.82
CA LEU A 312 -22.25 -7.62 26.36
C LEU A 312 -21.98 -9.14 26.33
N PRO A 313 -22.99 -9.99 26.63
CA PRO A 313 -22.80 -11.43 26.75
C PRO A 313 -22.54 -12.11 25.40
N ARG A 314 -21.70 -13.15 25.43
CA ARG A 314 -21.39 -14.01 24.28
C ARG A 314 -22.64 -14.78 23.83
N LEU A 315 -22.89 -14.81 22.52
CA LEU A 315 -23.83 -15.73 21.89
C LEU A 315 -23.26 -17.17 21.94
N PRO A 316 -24.11 -18.21 22.08
CA PRO A 316 -23.66 -19.60 22.17
C PRO A 316 -23.13 -20.12 20.83
N ASN A 317 -22.12 -21.00 20.90
CA ASN A 317 -21.52 -21.66 19.75
C ASN A 317 -22.50 -22.63 19.06
N PRO A 318 -22.47 -22.77 17.73
CA PRO A 318 -23.23 -23.80 17.02
C PRO A 318 -22.64 -25.22 17.26
N PRO A 319 -23.46 -26.28 17.16
CA PRO A 319 -23.06 -27.64 17.50
C PRO A 319 -22.06 -28.25 16.51
N ASN A 320 -21.19 -29.10 17.05
CA ASN A 320 -20.09 -29.81 16.39
C ASN A 320 -20.53 -30.56 15.12
N ALA A 321 -19.89 -30.23 13.99
CA ALA A 321 -19.86 -31.11 12.83
C ALA A 321 -18.78 -32.19 13.03
N THR A 322 -19.22 -33.44 13.11
CA THR A 322 -18.40 -34.65 13.15
C THR A 322 -17.58 -34.81 11.86
N LYS A 323 -16.28 -35.07 11.99
CA LYS A 323 -15.40 -35.47 10.87
C LYS A 323 -15.66 -36.94 10.49
N PRO A 324 -15.64 -37.33 9.20
CA PRO A 324 -15.58 -38.73 8.83
C PRO A 324 -14.19 -39.31 9.07
N SER A 325 -14.14 -40.52 9.63
CA SER A 325 -12.95 -41.34 9.84
C SER A 325 -12.42 -41.87 8.50
N LEU A 326 -11.14 -41.61 8.22
CA LEU A 326 -10.38 -42.35 7.21
C LEU A 326 -9.71 -43.55 7.91
N THR A 327 -10.25 -44.75 7.70
CA THR A 327 -9.56 -46.01 8.00
C THR A 327 -8.71 -46.40 6.80
N ALA A 328 -7.44 -46.70 7.09
CA ALA A 328 -6.50 -47.27 6.14
C ALA A 328 -6.87 -48.72 5.78
N SER A 329 -6.81 -49.04 4.49
CA SER A 329 -6.53 -50.37 3.91
C SER A 329 -6.03 -50.14 2.49
#